data_AF-A0A955JBQ6-F1
#
_entry.id   AF-A0A955JBQ6-F1
#
_cell.length_a   1.000
_cell.length_b   1.000
_cell.length_c   1.000
_cell.angle_alpha   90.00
_cell.angle_beta   90.00
_cell.angle_gamma   90.00
#
_symmetry.space_group_name_H-M   'P 1'
#
loop_
_entity.id
_entity.type
_entity.pdbx_description
1 polymer ?
#
loop_
_entity_poly.entity_id
_entity_poly.type
_entity_poly.pdbx_seq_one_letter_code
_entity_poly.pdbx_strand_id
1 'polypeptide(L)'
;MEPSDENRRVDEHRARAAGQPREATWARRFVFFFAGLVFTCATWEAGRWLPAPSVGGPERTGLLMKAVLAAPWILALVLLMAGRHERHRVPWVAYSLGMLLPWVLVVGWLLGPSLAEYAQRTEFDGAAWRSSSGIRGSGGRPIRQRMVDDLMDSGLLRDKTAEEVLALLGPDDRGHTSQDSPPPQRLTYLLGPERGFISIDSEWLEVRFNQEGRVDKAWTRTD
;
A
#
# COMPACT_ATOMS: atom_id res chain seq x y z
N MET A 1 -1.94 -20.67 74.38
CA MET A 1 -0.82 -20.98 73.45
C MET A 1 -0.69 -19.78 72.55
N GLU A 2 0.27 -18.90 72.86
CA GLU A 2 0.47 -17.67 72.09
C GLU A 2 0.95 -18.04 70.68
N PRO A 3 0.37 -17.47 69.60
CA PRO A 3 0.90 -17.69 68.26
C PRO A 3 2.34 -17.17 68.25
N SER A 4 3.28 -18.04 67.87
CA SER A 4 4.69 -17.66 67.79
C SER A 4 4.86 -16.44 66.88
N ASP A 5 5.74 -15.52 67.26
CA ASP A 5 6.03 -14.26 66.53
C ASP A 5 6.27 -14.46 65.02
N GLU A 6 6.69 -15.66 64.61
CA GLU A 6 6.87 -16.06 63.23
C GLU A 6 5.57 -16.01 62.40
N ASN A 7 4.45 -16.50 62.94
CA ASN A 7 3.16 -16.49 62.24
C ASN A 7 2.67 -15.04 62.04
N ARG A 8 2.88 -14.17 63.04
CA ARG A 8 2.49 -12.76 62.95
C ARG A 8 3.26 -12.02 61.85
N ARG A 9 4.56 -12.32 61.69
CA ARG A 9 5.38 -11.75 60.62
C ARG A 9 4.95 -12.23 59.23
N VAL A 10 4.56 -13.50 59.09
CA VAL A 10 4.08 -14.06 57.82
C VAL A 10 2.76 -13.41 57.40
N ASP A 11 1.83 -13.21 58.33
CA ASP A 11 0.54 -12.58 58.04
C ASP A 11 0.68 -11.08 57.73
N GLU A 12 1.56 -10.36 58.43
CA GLU A 12 1.88 -8.96 58.09
C GLU A 12 2.51 -8.84 56.68
N HIS A 13 3.35 -9.79 56.27
CA HIS A 13 3.90 -9.84 54.91
C HIS A 13 2.84 -10.15 53.85
N ARG A 14 1.91 -11.07 54.12
CA ARG A 14 0.78 -11.38 53.22
C ARG A 14 -0.18 -10.21 53.08
N ALA A 15 -0.50 -9.52 54.18
CA ALA A 15 -1.37 -8.34 54.16
C ALA A 15 -0.75 -7.18 53.36
N ARG A 16 0.57 -6.95 53.49
CA ARG A 16 1.29 -5.95 52.68
C ARG A 16 1.34 -6.30 51.20
N ALA A 17 1.45 -7.58 50.85
CA ALA A 17 1.44 -8.04 49.45
C ALA A 17 0.03 -7.94 48.82
N ALA A 18 -1.03 -8.16 49.60
CA ALA A 18 -2.42 -8.05 49.13
C ALA A 18 -2.88 -6.59 48.95
N GLY A 19 -2.27 -5.64 49.66
CA GLY A 19 -2.61 -4.22 49.62
C GLY A 19 -1.94 -3.39 48.52
N GLN A 20 -1.02 -3.95 47.72
CA GLN A 20 -0.47 -3.22 46.58
C GLN A 20 -1.47 -3.21 45.42
N PRO A 21 -2.04 -2.04 45.04
CA PRO A 21 -3.10 -1.96 44.05
C PRO A 21 -2.55 -2.38 42.67
N ARG A 22 -3.08 -3.48 42.13
CA ARG A 22 -2.74 -4.00 40.78
C ARG A 22 -2.95 -2.95 39.67
N GLU A 23 -3.72 -1.90 39.93
CA GLU A 23 -4.08 -0.86 38.96
C GLU A 23 -2.88 -0.01 38.47
N ALA A 24 -1.86 0.21 39.31
CA ALA A 24 -0.70 1.04 38.93
C ALA A 24 0.12 0.46 37.75
N THR A 25 0.05 -0.86 37.55
CA THR A 25 0.81 -1.53 36.48
C THR A 25 0.16 -1.43 35.10
N TRP A 26 -1.17 -1.32 35.04
CA TRP A 26 -1.89 -1.18 33.77
C TRP A 26 -1.81 0.24 33.22
N ALA A 27 -1.93 1.25 34.09
CA ALA A 27 -1.79 2.65 33.70
C ALA A 27 -0.42 2.94 33.06
N ARG A 28 0.68 2.44 33.66
CA ARG A 28 2.03 2.56 33.09
C ARG A 28 2.15 1.90 31.71
N ARG A 29 1.57 0.69 31.53
CA ARG A 29 1.62 -0.03 30.24
C ARG A 29 0.90 0.72 29.12
N PHE A 30 -0.27 1.30 29.44
CA PHE A 30 -1.00 2.12 28.50
C PHE A 30 -0.27 3.41 28.13
N VAL A 31 0.37 4.08 29.10
CA VAL A 31 1.15 5.30 28.83
C VAL A 31 2.26 5.05 27.82
N PHE A 32 3.02 3.95 27.94
CA PHE A 32 4.09 3.65 26.98
C PHE A 32 3.56 3.28 25.58
N PHE A 33 2.44 2.56 25.50
CA PHE A 33 1.79 2.24 24.23
C PHE A 33 1.33 3.52 23.50
N PHE A 34 0.62 4.41 24.21
CA PHE A 34 0.14 5.67 23.64
C PHE A 34 1.27 6.64 23.33
N ALA A 35 2.34 6.68 24.13
CA ALA A 35 3.53 7.47 23.80
C ALA A 35 4.17 7.03 22.49
N GLY A 36 4.29 5.71 22.25
CA GLY A 36 4.77 5.17 20.97
C GLY A 36 3.83 5.51 19.80
N LEU A 37 2.52 5.41 20.01
CA LEU A 37 1.50 5.75 19.00
C LEU A 37 1.53 7.24 18.63
N VAL A 38 1.49 8.13 19.62
CA VAL A 38 1.51 9.60 19.42
C VAL A 38 2.80 10.02 18.72
N PHE A 39 3.95 9.47 19.14
CA PHE A 39 5.23 9.77 18.51
C PHE A 39 5.25 9.33 17.04
N THR A 40 4.75 8.14 16.76
CA THR A 40 4.62 7.61 15.39
C THR A 40 3.73 8.52 14.52
N CYS A 41 2.55 8.90 15.01
CA CYS A 41 1.66 9.82 14.30
C CYS A 41 2.31 11.19 14.07
N ALA A 42 3.05 11.72 15.05
CA ALA A 42 3.77 12.98 14.92
C ALA A 42 4.87 12.90 13.84
N THR A 43 5.62 11.79 13.77
CA THR A 43 6.63 11.61 12.71
C THR A 43 6.01 11.46 11.32
N TRP A 44 4.85 10.80 11.22
CA TRP A 44 4.11 10.66 9.96
C TRP A 44 3.58 12.00 9.46
N GLU A 45 2.93 12.79 10.33
CA GLU A 45 2.45 14.12 9.96
C GLU A 45 3.60 15.07 9.64
N ALA A 46 4.69 15.06 10.42
CA ALA A 46 5.88 15.87 10.08
C ALA A 46 6.45 15.52 8.69
N GLY A 47 6.39 14.26 8.28
CA GLY A 47 6.79 13.82 6.94
C GLY A 47 5.96 14.40 5.79
N ARG A 48 4.66 14.66 6.02
CA ARG A 48 3.75 15.23 5.01
C ARG A 48 4.01 16.71 4.71
N TRP A 49 4.49 17.45 5.71
CA TRP A 49 4.79 18.88 5.58
C TRP A 49 6.21 19.14 5.07
N LEU A 50 7.05 18.10 4.96
CA LEU A 50 8.36 18.23 4.36
C LEU A 50 8.23 18.29 2.84
N PRO A 51 8.76 19.33 2.18
CA PRO A 51 8.70 19.44 0.73
C PRO A 51 9.42 18.24 0.11
N ALA A 52 8.82 17.68 -0.95
CA ALA A 52 9.45 16.61 -1.73
C ALA A 52 10.88 17.05 -2.10
N PRO A 53 11.89 16.19 -1.92
CA PRO A 53 13.27 16.56 -2.19
C PRO A 53 13.39 17.00 -3.64
N SER A 54 13.58 18.30 -3.86
CA SER A 54 13.94 18.82 -5.16
C SER A 54 15.30 18.22 -5.52
N VAL A 55 15.33 17.55 -6.67
CA VAL A 55 16.52 16.92 -7.23
C VAL A 55 17.56 18.03 -7.48
N GLY A 56 18.43 18.30 -6.50
CA GLY A 56 19.56 19.24 -6.67
C GLY A 56 19.95 20.17 -5.50
N GLY A 57 19.33 20.10 -4.31
CA GLY A 57 19.65 20.98 -3.15
C GLY A 57 20.39 20.30 -1.98
N PRO A 58 21.12 21.07 -1.13
CA PRO A 58 22.31 20.64 -0.36
C PRO A 58 22.06 19.57 0.71
N GLU A 59 23.08 18.75 0.97
CA GLU A 59 23.19 17.56 1.84
C GLU A 59 22.49 17.61 3.23
N ARG A 60 22.09 18.79 3.70
CA ARG A 60 21.41 19.00 5.00
C ARG A 60 19.99 18.45 5.04
N THR A 61 19.24 18.46 3.94
CA THR A 61 17.88 17.89 3.88
C THR A 61 17.89 16.36 4.01
N GLY A 62 18.90 15.70 3.42
CA GLY A 62 19.10 14.26 3.56
C GLY A 62 19.44 13.83 4.99
N LEU A 63 20.20 14.65 5.73
CA LEU A 63 20.57 14.34 7.11
C LEU A 63 19.38 14.43 8.07
N LEU A 64 18.51 15.43 7.87
CA LEU A 64 17.29 15.64 8.65
C LEU A 64 16.29 14.50 8.41
N MET A 65 16.13 14.06 7.15
CA MET A 65 15.28 12.91 6.82
C MET A 65 15.81 11.60 7.43
N LYS A 66 17.13 11.38 7.39
CA LYS A 66 17.77 10.23 8.06
C LYS A 66 17.59 10.29 9.58
N ALA A 67 17.67 11.47 10.19
CA ALA A 67 17.46 11.64 11.62
C ALA A 67 16.00 11.35 12.03
N VAL A 68 15.02 11.83 11.24
CA VAL A 68 13.59 11.52 11.45
C VAL A 68 13.33 10.03 11.32
N LEU A 69 13.94 9.36 10.34
CA LEU A 69 13.84 7.90 10.16
C LEU A 69 14.59 7.09 11.23
N ALA A 70 15.65 7.65 11.81
CA ALA A 70 16.44 7.02 12.87
C ALA A 70 15.83 7.21 14.27
N ALA A 71 15.04 8.26 14.49
CA ALA A 71 14.46 8.60 15.78
C ALA A 71 13.63 7.47 16.43
N PRO A 72 12.81 6.69 15.68
CA PRO A 72 12.09 5.54 16.23
C PRO A 72 13.03 4.47 16.78
N TRP A 73 14.16 4.22 16.12
CA TRP A 73 15.15 3.23 16.53
C TRP A 73 15.93 3.69 17.77
N ILE A 74 16.27 4.97 17.84
CA ILE A 74 16.93 5.56 19.01
C ILE A 74 16.00 5.51 20.22
N LEU A 75 14.74 5.94 20.06
CA LEU A 75 13.72 5.87 21.11
C LEU A 75 13.49 4.42 21.54
N ALA A 76 13.50 3.49 20.58
CA ALA A 76 13.36 2.08 20.86
C ALA A 76 14.49 1.52 21.73
N LEU A 77 15.72 1.89 21.39
CA LEU A 77 16.92 1.50 22.12
C LEU A 77 16.93 2.08 23.53
N VAL A 78 16.53 3.35 23.69
CA VAL A 78 16.39 4.01 25.01
C VAL A 78 15.34 3.30 25.88
N LEU A 79 14.18 2.95 25.32
CA LEU A 79 13.14 2.24 26.05
C LEU A 79 13.55 0.80 26.42
N LEU A 80 14.27 0.10 25.54
CA LEU A 80 14.86 -1.22 25.84
C LEU A 80 15.89 -1.13 26.97
N MET A 81 16.75 -0.10 26.96
CA MET A 81 17.72 0.13 28.03
C MET A 81 17.05 0.49 29.36
N ALA A 82 16.03 1.36 29.34
CA ALA A 82 15.25 1.73 30.52
C ALA A 82 14.49 0.51 31.10
N GLY A 83 13.90 -0.32 30.25
CA GLY A 83 13.22 -1.56 30.64
C GLY A 83 14.16 -2.64 31.19
N ARG A 84 15.47 -2.55 30.93
CA ARG A 84 16.48 -3.45 31.50
C ARG A 84 16.94 -3.01 32.91
N HIS A 85 16.81 -1.72 33.22
CA HIS A 85 17.21 -1.14 34.51
C HIS A 85 16.12 -1.31 35.58
N GLU A 86 14.84 -1.21 35.21
CA GLU A 86 13.75 -1.57 36.12
C GLU A 86 13.50 -3.09 36.03
N ARG A 87 13.65 -3.81 37.16
CA ARG A 87 13.52 -5.28 37.31
C ARG A 87 12.11 -5.85 36.99
N HIS A 88 11.25 -5.07 36.32
CA HIS A 88 9.89 -5.43 35.99
C HIS A 88 9.81 -5.95 34.56
N ARG A 89 9.25 -7.16 34.41
CA ARG A 89 8.93 -7.82 33.14
C ARG A 89 7.90 -6.98 32.37
N VAL A 90 8.34 -5.94 31.67
CA VAL A 90 7.56 -5.37 30.57
C VAL A 90 7.45 -6.49 29.53
N PRO A 91 6.24 -6.92 29.15
CA PRO A 91 6.08 -7.99 28.17
C PRO A 91 6.58 -7.44 26.83
N TRP A 92 7.78 -7.85 26.44
CA TRP A 92 8.45 -7.50 25.19
C TRP A 92 7.53 -7.61 23.97
N VAL A 93 6.53 -8.51 24.02
CA VAL A 93 5.47 -8.66 23.01
C VAL A 93 4.68 -7.37 22.77
N ALA A 94 4.23 -6.68 23.83
CA ALA A 94 3.44 -5.45 23.69
C ALA A 94 4.27 -4.32 23.05
N TYR A 95 5.55 -4.29 23.39
CA TYR A 95 6.50 -3.34 22.84
C TYR A 95 6.79 -3.60 21.36
N SER A 96 7.09 -4.86 20.99
CA SER A 96 7.28 -5.26 19.60
C SER A 96 6.03 -5.00 18.75
N LEU A 97 4.83 -5.27 19.28
CA LEU A 97 3.57 -5.01 18.59
C LEU A 97 3.37 -3.51 18.33
N GLY A 98 3.63 -2.66 19.33
CA GLY A 98 3.56 -1.20 19.17
C GLY A 98 4.55 -0.66 18.16
N MET A 99 5.75 -1.26 18.08
CA MET A 99 6.78 -0.86 17.11
C MET A 99 6.47 -1.34 15.69
N LEU A 100 5.83 -2.51 15.52
CA LEU A 100 5.48 -3.07 14.21
C LEU A 100 4.21 -2.45 13.61
N LEU A 101 3.27 -2.01 14.44
CA LEU A 101 1.99 -1.45 14.00
C LEU A 101 2.13 -0.35 12.92
N PRO A 102 2.99 0.68 13.06
CA PRO A 102 3.17 1.66 12.00
C PRO A 102 3.66 1.06 10.70
N TRP A 103 4.59 0.11 10.74
CA TRP A 103 5.10 -0.53 9.54
C TRP A 103 4.00 -1.32 8.83
N VAL A 104 3.14 -2.01 9.58
CA VAL A 104 1.96 -2.69 9.04
C VAL A 104 1.01 -1.67 8.39
N LEU A 105 0.78 -0.53 9.03
CA LEU A 105 -0.07 0.52 8.46
C LEU A 105 0.54 1.15 7.20
N VAL A 106 1.85 1.42 7.19
CA VAL A 106 2.57 1.97 6.03
C VAL A 106 2.57 0.97 4.88
N VAL A 107 2.88 -0.30 5.14
CA VAL A 107 2.85 -1.36 4.12
C VAL A 107 1.43 -1.56 3.61
N GLY A 108 0.43 -1.60 4.50
CA GLY A 108 -0.97 -1.70 4.12
C GLY A 108 -1.45 -0.52 3.29
N TRP A 109 -0.98 0.70 3.59
CA TRP A 109 -1.29 1.91 2.84
C TRP A 109 -0.59 1.93 1.47
N LEU A 110 0.67 1.49 1.38
CA LEU A 110 1.43 1.40 0.13
C LEU A 110 0.88 0.29 -0.79
N LEU A 111 0.60 -0.89 -0.25
CA LEU A 111 0.12 -2.05 -1.02
C LEU A 111 -1.40 -2.03 -1.23
N GLY A 112 -2.14 -1.30 -0.41
CA GLY A 112 -3.61 -1.25 -0.45
C GLY A 112 -4.17 -0.96 -1.85
N PRO A 113 -3.72 0.10 -2.55
CA PRO A 113 -4.16 0.38 -3.91
C PRO A 113 -3.89 -0.76 -4.91
N SER A 114 -2.72 -1.40 -4.82
CA SER A 114 -2.33 -2.52 -5.69
C SER A 114 -3.11 -3.81 -5.37
N LEU A 115 -3.44 -4.05 -4.10
CA LEU A 115 -4.28 -5.19 -3.71
C LEU A 115 -5.74 -4.95 -4.10
N ALA A 116 -6.24 -3.73 -3.93
CA ALA A 116 -7.58 -3.34 -4.38
C ALA A 116 -7.70 -3.44 -5.91
N GLU A 117 -6.63 -3.10 -6.65
CA GLU A 117 -6.53 -3.34 -8.09
C GLU A 117 -6.68 -4.80 -8.43
N TYR A 118 -5.84 -5.64 -7.82
CA TYR A 118 -5.83 -7.07 -8.10
C TYR A 118 -7.20 -7.70 -7.80
N ALA A 119 -7.84 -7.28 -6.71
CA ALA A 119 -9.18 -7.74 -6.33
C ALA A 119 -10.29 -7.28 -7.30
N GLN A 120 -10.05 -6.26 -8.13
CA GLN A 120 -11.02 -5.75 -9.12
C GLN A 120 -10.80 -6.32 -10.52
N ARG A 121 -9.79 -7.18 -10.74
CA ARG A 121 -9.58 -7.85 -12.02
C ARG A 121 -10.77 -8.74 -12.35
N THR A 122 -11.15 -8.74 -13.60
CA THR A 122 -12.24 -9.56 -14.13
C THR A 122 -11.79 -10.22 -15.43
N GLU A 123 -12.36 -11.38 -15.73
CA GLU A 123 -12.17 -12.04 -17.02
C GLU A 123 -12.57 -11.11 -18.17
N PHE A 124 -11.89 -11.27 -19.30
CA PHE A 124 -12.13 -10.49 -20.49
C PHE A 124 -13.50 -10.83 -21.11
N ASP A 125 -14.36 -9.81 -21.22
CA ASP A 125 -15.63 -9.87 -21.96
C ASP A 125 -15.61 -8.82 -23.08
N GLY A 126 -15.55 -9.28 -24.33
CA GLY A 126 -15.50 -8.40 -25.50
C GLY A 126 -16.78 -7.56 -25.71
N ALA A 127 -17.94 -8.02 -25.24
CA ALA A 127 -19.17 -7.22 -25.32
C ALA A 127 -19.13 -6.08 -24.28
N ALA A 128 -18.77 -6.40 -23.04
CA ALA A 128 -18.59 -5.40 -21.98
C ALA A 128 -17.50 -4.39 -22.34
N TRP A 129 -16.35 -4.86 -22.85
CA TRP A 129 -15.24 -4.02 -23.31
C TRP A 129 -15.70 -2.99 -24.34
N ARG A 130 -16.40 -3.44 -25.39
CA ARG A 130 -16.92 -2.56 -26.46
C ARG A 130 -17.95 -1.57 -25.94
N SER A 131 -18.84 -2.00 -25.04
CA SER A 131 -19.86 -1.12 -24.44
C SER A 131 -19.28 -0.01 -23.55
N SER A 132 -18.04 -0.18 -23.09
CA SER A 132 -17.36 0.75 -22.19
C SER A 132 -16.49 1.80 -22.89
N SER A 133 -16.45 1.81 -24.23
CA SER A 133 -15.67 2.77 -25.02
C SER A 133 -16.09 4.22 -24.73
N GLY A 134 -15.13 5.10 -24.47
CA GLY A 134 -15.37 6.54 -24.32
C GLY A 134 -15.92 6.99 -22.96
N ILE A 135 -16.24 6.08 -22.03
CA ILE A 135 -16.76 6.44 -20.71
C ILE A 135 -15.59 6.67 -19.73
N ARG A 136 -15.25 7.94 -19.46
CA ARG A 136 -14.47 8.32 -18.25
C ARG A 136 -15.40 8.13 -17.05
N GLY A 137 -15.36 6.96 -16.43
CA GLY A 137 -16.33 6.53 -15.42
C GLY A 137 -16.53 7.52 -14.28
N SER A 138 -17.80 7.77 -13.92
CA SER A 138 -18.19 8.48 -12.71
C SER A 138 -18.10 7.54 -11.50
N GLY A 139 -16.99 7.58 -10.77
CA GLY A 139 -16.92 7.05 -9.39
C GLY A 139 -16.30 5.65 -9.18
N GLY A 140 -15.75 5.01 -10.22
CA GLY A 140 -15.06 3.71 -10.09
C GLY A 140 -14.05 3.45 -11.22
N ARG A 141 -13.26 2.37 -11.11
CA ARG A 141 -12.28 2.01 -12.15
C ARG A 141 -13.00 1.66 -13.47
N PRO A 142 -12.53 2.17 -14.62
CA PRO A 142 -13.06 1.79 -15.92
C PRO A 142 -13.05 0.28 -16.17
N ILE A 143 -14.07 -0.20 -16.88
CA ILE A 143 -14.26 -1.63 -17.19
C ILE A 143 -13.04 -2.20 -17.92
N ARG A 144 -12.50 -1.46 -18.90
CA ARG A 144 -11.34 -1.90 -19.69
C ARG A 144 -10.09 -2.16 -18.84
N GLN A 145 -9.80 -1.33 -17.85
CA GLN A 145 -8.68 -1.56 -16.93
C GLN A 145 -8.81 -2.85 -16.13
N ARG A 146 -10.04 -3.24 -15.77
CA ARG A 146 -10.26 -4.47 -15.01
C ARG A 146 -10.04 -5.74 -15.85
N MET A 147 -10.14 -5.62 -17.18
CA MET A 147 -10.09 -6.74 -18.13
C MET A 147 -8.78 -6.83 -18.92
N VAL A 148 -8.03 -5.73 -19.08
CA VAL A 148 -6.87 -5.69 -19.98
C VAL A 148 -5.76 -6.66 -19.56
N ASP A 149 -5.58 -6.90 -18.26
CA ASP A 149 -4.58 -7.85 -17.76
C ASP A 149 -4.93 -9.27 -18.23
N ASP A 150 -6.20 -9.68 -18.08
CA ASP A 150 -6.69 -10.98 -18.55
C ASP A 150 -6.66 -11.09 -20.09
N LEU A 151 -6.99 -10.02 -20.81
CA LEU A 151 -6.87 -9.96 -22.28
C LEU A 151 -5.43 -10.23 -22.75
N MET A 152 -4.44 -9.67 -22.05
CA MET A 152 -3.03 -9.87 -22.37
C MET A 152 -2.55 -11.27 -21.97
N ASP A 153 -2.91 -11.72 -20.77
CA ASP A 153 -2.44 -12.99 -20.19
C ASP A 153 -3.10 -14.21 -20.86
N SER A 154 -4.35 -14.10 -21.31
CA SER A 154 -5.08 -15.16 -22.01
C SER A 154 -4.52 -15.50 -23.40
N GLY A 155 -3.67 -14.63 -23.95
CA GLY A 155 -3.16 -14.78 -25.31
C GLY A 155 -4.22 -14.56 -26.40
N LEU A 156 -5.39 -14.02 -26.06
CA LEU A 156 -6.49 -13.78 -27.00
C LEU A 156 -6.08 -12.87 -28.17
N LEU A 157 -5.07 -12.01 -28.02
CA LEU A 157 -4.60 -11.14 -29.09
C LEU A 157 -3.59 -11.80 -30.04
N ARG A 158 -3.04 -12.97 -29.67
CA ARG A 158 -1.94 -13.59 -30.39
C ARG A 158 -2.34 -13.94 -31.83
N ASP A 159 -1.46 -13.58 -32.77
CA ASP A 159 -1.59 -13.87 -34.21
C ASP A 159 -2.87 -13.32 -34.88
N LYS A 160 -3.65 -12.48 -34.20
CA LYS A 160 -4.87 -11.88 -34.75
C LYS A 160 -4.56 -10.82 -35.81
N THR A 161 -5.42 -10.69 -36.82
CA THR A 161 -5.36 -9.56 -37.76
C THR A 161 -5.95 -8.30 -37.14
N ALA A 162 -5.71 -7.14 -37.75
CA ALA A 162 -6.33 -5.88 -37.31
C ALA A 162 -7.86 -5.98 -37.28
N GLU A 163 -8.49 -6.61 -38.28
CA GLU A 163 -9.94 -6.79 -38.34
C GLU A 163 -10.45 -7.68 -37.22
N GLU A 164 -9.73 -8.75 -36.88
CA GLU A 164 -10.08 -9.63 -35.77
C GLU A 164 -9.95 -8.93 -34.41
N VAL A 165 -8.92 -8.08 -34.25
CA VAL A 165 -8.77 -7.26 -33.04
C VAL A 165 -9.88 -6.23 -32.94
N LEU A 166 -10.26 -5.58 -34.04
CA LEU A 166 -11.39 -4.63 -34.08
C LEU A 166 -12.73 -5.32 -33.82
N ALA A 167 -12.92 -6.54 -34.32
CA ALA A 167 -14.10 -7.33 -34.02
C ALA A 167 -14.19 -7.69 -32.52
N LEU A 168 -13.04 -7.97 -31.89
CA LEU A 168 -12.92 -8.33 -30.48
C LEU A 168 -13.10 -7.12 -29.54
N LEU A 169 -12.36 -6.04 -29.80
CA LEU A 169 -12.20 -4.88 -28.91
C LEU A 169 -13.02 -3.66 -29.33
N GLY A 170 -13.58 -3.67 -30.54
CA GLY A 170 -14.23 -2.50 -31.13
C GLY A 170 -13.25 -1.54 -31.80
N PRO A 171 -13.74 -0.38 -32.25
CA PRO A 171 -12.94 0.64 -32.92
C PRO A 171 -11.84 1.19 -31.99
N ASP A 172 -10.75 1.65 -32.57
CA ASP A 172 -9.67 2.30 -31.81
C ASP A 172 -10.09 3.70 -31.33
N ASP A 173 -9.55 4.13 -30.18
CA ASP A 173 -9.91 5.42 -29.59
C ASP A 173 -9.16 6.60 -30.23
N ARG A 174 -8.22 6.33 -31.15
CA ARG A 174 -7.49 7.37 -31.90
C ARG A 174 -7.96 7.54 -33.35
N GLY A 175 -8.95 6.77 -33.80
CA GLY A 175 -9.61 6.95 -35.08
C GLY A 175 -8.76 6.59 -36.31
N HIS A 176 -7.80 5.67 -36.17
CA HIS A 176 -6.94 5.25 -37.30
C HIS A 176 -7.63 4.30 -38.27
N THR A 177 -8.83 3.81 -37.95
CA THR A 177 -9.57 2.90 -38.81
C THR A 177 -10.69 3.61 -39.57
N SER A 178 -10.39 4.06 -40.79
CA SER A 178 -11.42 4.28 -41.81
C SER A 178 -11.47 3.07 -42.75
N GLN A 179 -12.66 2.74 -43.25
CA GLN A 179 -12.93 1.54 -44.05
C GLN A 179 -12.13 1.47 -45.38
N ASP A 180 -11.57 2.61 -45.81
CA ASP A 180 -10.83 2.79 -47.06
C ASP A 180 -9.30 2.93 -46.87
N SER A 181 -8.80 2.80 -45.64
CA SER A 181 -7.36 2.93 -45.35
C SER A 181 -6.64 1.58 -45.31
N PRO A 182 -5.34 1.54 -45.64
CA PRO A 182 -4.52 0.36 -45.39
C PRO A 182 -4.60 -0.05 -43.91
N PRO A 183 -4.40 -1.35 -43.59
CA PRO A 183 -4.52 -1.83 -42.22
C PRO A 183 -3.59 -1.02 -41.29
N PRO A 184 -4.10 -0.55 -40.14
CA PRO A 184 -3.33 0.32 -39.27
C PRO A 184 -2.14 -0.45 -38.70
N GLN A 185 -0.96 0.19 -38.69
CA GLN A 185 0.24 -0.40 -38.07
C GLN A 185 0.10 -0.56 -36.56
N ARG A 186 -0.84 0.18 -35.95
CA ARG A 186 -1.11 0.17 -34.51
C ARG A 186 -2.57 0.51 -34.24
N LEU A 187 -3.16 -0.18 -33.26
CA LEU A 187 -4.43 0.21 -32.62
C LEU A 187 -4.16 0.70 -31.20
N THR A 188 -4.94 1.67 -30.75
CA THR A 188 -4.80 2.27 -29.42
C THR A 188 -6.14 2.34 -28.73
N TYR A 189 -6.21 1.80 -27.51
CA TYR A 189 -7.42 1.77 -26.71
C TYR A 189 -7.20 2.47 -25.37
N LEU A 190 -8.02 3.46 -25.05
CA LEU A 190 -8.04 4.11 -23.75
C LEU A 190 -8.57 3.11 -22.72
N LEU A 191 -7.77 2.88 -21.68
CA LEU A 191 -8.14 2.02 -20.56
C LEU A 191 -8.77 2.85 -19.46
N GLY A 192 -8.19 4.01 -19.14
CA GLY A 192 -8.62 4.84 -18.02
C GLY A 192 -7.52 5.75 -17.49
N PRO A 193 -7.69 6.34 -16.30
CA PRO A 193 -6.62 7.02 -15.57
C PRO A 193 -5.52 6.04 -15.13
N GLU A 194 -4.25 6.44 -15.13
CA GLU A 194 -3.11 5.61 -14.73
C GLU A 194 -3.36 4.88 -13.40
N ARG A 195 -2.98 3.60 -13.34
CA ARG A 195 -3.03 2.79 -12.13
C ARG A 195 -1.93 3.23 -11.18
N GLY A 196 -2.29 3.53 -9.94
CA GLY A 196 -1.29 3.87 -8.93
C GLY A 196 -1.86 4.67 -7.77
N PHE A 197 -0.97 5.05 -6.86
CA PHE A 197 -1.33 5.92 -5.73
C PHE A 197 -1.64 7.36 -6.18
N ILE A 198 -0.99 7.81 -7.24
CA ILE A 198 -1.20 9.11 -7.89
C ILE A 198 -1.53 8.80 -9.35
N SER A 199 -2.68 9.26 -9.84
CA SER A 199 -3.19 9.02 -11.18
C SER A 199 -3.41 10.37 -11.85
N ILE A 200 -2.39 10.85 -12.55
CA ILE A 200 -2.43 12.13 -13.28
C ILE A 200 -2.62 11.85 -14.77
N ASP A 201 -1.97 10.79 -15.23
CA ASP A 201 -1.79 10.41 -16.62
C ASP A 201 -2.88 9.41 -17.05
N SER A 202 -2.99 9.16 -18.36
CA SER A 202 -3.92 8.12 -18.85
C SER A 202 -3.19 6.80 -19.06
N GLU A 203 -3.92 5.69 -19.02
CA GLU A 203 -3.42 4.37 -19.36
C GLU A 203 -4.06 3.92 -20.67
N TRP A 204 -3.24 3.40 -21.58
CA TRP A 204 -3.65 2.95 -22.90
C TRP A 204 -3.14 1.55 -23.19
N LEU A 205 -3.93 0.76 -23.89
CA LEU A 205 -3.48 -0.47 -24.55
C LEU A 205 -3.06 -0.14 -25.97
N GLU A 206 -1.81 -0.44 -26.32
CA GLU A 206 -1.31 -0.37 -27.68
C GLU A 206 -1.13 -1.78 -28.25
N VAL A 207 -1.69 -2.01 -29.44
CA VAL A 207 -1.55 -3.26 -30.20
C VAL A 207 -0.83 -2.94 -31.49
N ARG A 208 0.34 -3.55 -31.71
CA ARG A 208 1.19 -3.37 -32.89
C ARG A 208 1.14 -4.60 -33.79
N PHE A 209 1.08 -4.37 -35.09
CA PHE A 209 1.06 -5.42 -36.10
C PHE A 209 2.41 -5.57 -36.80
N ASN A 210 2.74 -6.77 -37.26
CA ASN A 210 3.90 -7.06 -38.11
C ASN A 210 3.61 -6.76 -39.60
N GLN A 211 4.56 -7.07 -40.47
CA GLN A 211 4.44 -6.84 -41.92
C GLN A 211 3.36 -7.73 -42.55
N GLU A 212 3.06 -8.87 -41.93
CA GLU A 212 1.99 -9.79 -42.33
C GLU A 212 0.60 -9.37 -41.82
N GLY A 213 0.50 -8.22 -41.14
CA GLY A 213 -0.77 -7.67 -40.64
C GLY A 213 -1.31 -8.40 -39.40
N ARG A 214 -0.47 -9.15 -38.68
CA ARG A 214 -0.81 -9.88 -37.45
C ARG A 214 -0.23 -9.22 -36.22
N VAL A 215 -0.87 -9.41 -35.06
CA VAL A 215 -0.38 -8.87 -33.78
C VAL A 215 1.02 -9.40 -33.49
N ASP A 216 1.98 -8.48 -33.42
CA ASP A 216 3.36 -8.70 -33.02
C ASP A 216 3.52 -8.46 -31.50
N LYS A 217 2.92 -7.37 -31.02
CA LYS A 217 3.05 -6.96 -29.62
C LYS A 217 1.82 -6.22 -29.13
N ALA A 218 1.40 -6.53 -27.91
CA ALA A 218 0.44 -5.73 -27.14
C ALA A 218 1.09 -5.31 -25.82
N TRP A 219 0.89 -4.05 -25.40
CA TRP A 219 1.39 -3.56 -24.10
C TRP A 219 0.57 -2.37 -23.61
N THR A 220 0.63 -2.11 -22.30
CA THR A 220 0.06 -0.92 -21.69
C THR A 220 1.09 0.21 -21.63
N ARG A 221 0.66 1.45 -21.90
CA ARG A 221 1.47 2.68 -21.83
C ARG A 221 0.74 3.72 -21.00
N THR A 222 1.49 4.42 -20.16
CA THR A 222 1.03 5.63 -19.45
C THR A 222 1.65 6.89 -20.06
N ASP A 223 0.93 8.01 -20.01
CA ASP A 223 1.28 9.26 -20.70
C ASP A 223 0.80 10.55 -20.01
#